data_AF-A0A0E9WWN2-F1
#
_entry.id   AF-A0A0E9WWN2-F1
#
_cell.length_a   1.000
_cell.length_b   1.000
_cell.length_c   1.000
_cell.angle_alpha   90.00
_cell.angle_beta   90.00
_cell.angle_gamma   90.00
#
_symmetry.space_group_name_H-M   'P 1'
#
loop_
_entity.id
_entity.type
_entity.pdbx_description
1 polymer ?
#
loop_
_entity_poly.entity_id
_entity_poly.type
_entity_poly.pdbx_seq_one_letter_code
_entity_poly.pdbx_strand_id
1 'polypeptide(L)'
;MPGYDSSNSRSGWRLLNFLYSLLNGDLSPYPSFFQNVTGCTNYFNFLQCQEPVDQEYFGQFVTLPAVRSSIHVGNLTFNDGSEVEKHLLQDVMKSIKPWLGVLMDNYRVLLYSGQLDVIVAAPLTERFLPTVAWSRADEYKKAQRFYWKIQPSDTEVAGYVRQVGEFFQVIVRGGGHILPYDQPERSFDMMDRFLSTKGW
;
A
#
# COMPACT_ATOMS: atom_id res chain seq x y z
N MET A 1 -10.23 -9.49 29.81
CA MET A 1 -9.68 -10.16 28.61
C MET A 1 -10.86 -10.66 27.80
N PRO A 2 -11.20 -10.07 26.65
CA PRO A 2 -12.24 -10.60 25.78
C PRO A 2 -11.72 -11.86 25.08
N GLY A 3 -12.55 -12.90 25.05
CA GLY A 3 -12.20 -14.26 24.62
C GLY A 3 -11.76 -14.37 23.16
N TYR A 4 -10.80 -15.28 22.94
CA TYR A 4 -10.34 -15.73 21.63
C TYR A 4 -11.44 -16.55 20.95
N ASP A 5 -12.13 -15.95 19.97
CA ASP A 5 -13.14 -16.64 19.18
C ASP A 5 -12.46 -17.46 18.05
N SER A 6 -12.44 -18.78 18.22
CA SER A 6 -11.88 -19.76 17.28
C SER A 6 -12.60 -19.84 15.92
N SER A 7 -13.77 -19.22 15.76
CA SER A 7 -14.49 -19.19 14.48
C SER A 7 -13.87 -18.18 13.50
N ASN A 8 -13.32 -17.10 14.03
CA ASN A 8 -12.74 -16.00 13.25
C ASN A 8 -11.32 -16.33 12.71
N SER A 9 -10.64 -17.31 13.33
CA SER A 9 -9.34 -17.77 12.83
C SER A 9 -9.50 -18.62 11.56
N ARG A 10 -10.52 -19.48 11.47
CA ARG A 10 -10.76 -20.32 10.27
C ARG A 10 -11.16 -19.51 9.03
N SER A 11 -11.90 -18.41 9.20
CA SER A 11 -12.25 -17.49 8.10
C SER A 11 -11.04 -16.68 7.65
N GLY A 12 -10.24 -16.17 8.59
CA GLY A 12 -8.98 -15.47 8.31
C GLY A 12 -8.01 -16.34 7.51
N TRP A 13 -7.77 -17.58 7.93
CA TRP A 13 -6.90 -18.51 7.20
C TRP A 13 -7.36 -18.79 5.77
N ARG A 14 -8.67 -18.90 5.52
CA ARG A 14 -9.21 -19.10 4.17
C ARG A 14 -9.00 -17.89 3.27
N LEU A 15 -9.23 -16.69 3.79
CA LEU A 15 -9.03 -15.45 3.04
C LEU A 15 -7.55 -15.21 2.73
N LEU A 16 -6.67 -15.53 3.68
CA LEU A 16 -5.24 -15.43 3.51
C LEU A 16 -4.74 -16.37 2.40
N ASN A 17 -5.12 -17.64 2.47
CA ASN A 17 -4.76 -18.62 1.43
C ASN A 17 -5.32 -18.21 0.06
N PHE A 18 -6.53 -17.64 0.03
CA PHE A 18 -7.10 -17.11 -1.21
C PHE A 18 -6.21 -15.99 -1.79
N LEU A 19 -5.82 -14.99 -0.97
CA LEU A 19 -4.95 -13.89 -1.41
C LEU A 19 -3.62 -14.39 -1.97
N TYR A 20 -2.92 -15.28 -1.24
CA TYR A 20 -1.65 -15.84 -1.71
C TYR A 20 -1.81 -16.66 -2.99
N SER A 21 -2.84 -17.48 -3.09
CA SER A 21 -3.11 -18.26 -4.31
C SER A 21 -3.47 -17.37 -5.50
N LEU A 22 -4.07 -16.21 -5.24
CA LEU A 22 -4.51 -15.29 -6.27
C LEU A 22 -3.35 -14.46 -6.83
N LEU A 23 -2.49 -13.90 -5.96
CA LEU A 23 -1.50 -12.87 -6.31
C LEU A 23 -0.06 -13.26 -5.96
N ASN A 24 0.32 -13.28 -4.66
CA ASN A 24 1.72 -13.41 -4.22
C ASN A 24 2.37 -14.73 -4.66
N GLY A 25 1.68 -15.86 -4.47
CA GLY A 25 2.29 -17.18 -4.67
C GLY A 25 3.32 -17.60 -3.61
N ASP A 26 3.79 -16.71 -2.71
CA ASP A 26 4.92 -16.95 -1.78
C ASP A 26 4.82 -18.20 -0.89
N LEU A 27 3.61 -18.63 -0.54
CA LEU A 27 3.38 -19.80 0.30
C LEU A 27 3.03 -21.06 -0.51
N SER A 28 3.10 -20.99 -1.84
CA SER A 28 2.73 -22.05 -2.78
C SER A 28 3.92 -22.42 -3.68
N PRO A 29 4.19 -23.72 -3.89
CA PRO A 29 5.17 -24.15 -4.88
C PRO A 29 4.68 -23.98 -6.33
N TYR A 30 3.45 -23.51 -6.52
CA TYR A 30 2.81 -23.30 -7.82
C TYR A 30 2.63 -21.81 -8.13
N PRO A 31 2.70 -21.40 -9.41
CA PRO A 31 2.38 -20.05 -9.85
C PRO A 31 1.02 -19.57 -9.32
N SER A 32 0.93 -18.29 -8.98
CA SER A 32 -0.34 -17.68 -8.59
C SER A 32 -1.34 -17.68 -9.74
N PHE A 33 -2.62 -17.54 -9.44
CA PHE A 33 -3.66 -17.38 -10.46
C PHE A 33 -3.32 -16.21 -11.40
N PHE A 34 -2.87 -15.08 -10.85
CA PHE A 34 -2.43 -13.92 -11.62
C PHE A 34 -1.37 -14.29 -12.64
N GLN A 35 -0.31 -14.99 -12.22
CA GLN A 35 0.73 -15.43 -13.15
C GLN A 35 0.20 -16.39 -14.21
N ASN A 36 -0.65 -17.34 -13.83
CA ASN A 36 -1.20 -18.31 -14.77
C ASN A 36 -2.10 -17.69 -15.84
N VAL A 37 -2.89 -16.67 -15.51
CA VAL A 37 -3.86 -16.08 -16.45
C VAL A 37 -3.32 -14.89 -17.23
N THR A 38 -2.32 -14.19 -16.68
CA THR A 38 -1.72 -13.00 -17.32
C THR A 38 -0.38 -13.32 -17.99
N GLY A 39 0.31 -14.37 -17.55
CA GLY A 39 1.71 -14.63 -17.91
C GLY A 39 2.72 -13.70 -17.21
N CYS A 40 2.25 -12.77 -16.36
CA CYS A 40 3.07 -11.78 -15.68
C CYS A 40 3.31 -12.15 -14.22
N THR A 41 4.49 -11.81 -13.71
CA THR A 41 4.86 -12.03 -12.30
C THR A 41 4.72 -10.75 -11.48
N ASN A 42 4.78 -9.57 -12.12
CA ASN A 42 4.71 -8.30 -11.44
C ASN A 42 3.25 -7.84 -11.24
N TYR A 43 2.77 -7.96 -10.01
CA TYR A 43 1.48 -7.42 -9.56
C TYR A 43 1.61 -6.04 -8.88
N PHE A 44 2.81 -5.47 -8.79
CA PHE A 44 3.02 -4.13 -8.26
C PHE A 44 2.69 -3.02 -9.27
N ASN A 45 2.82 -3.29 -10.56
CA ASN A 45 2.42 -2.35 -11.61
C ASN A 45 1.96 -3.12 -12.85
N PHE A 46 0.65 -3.17 -13.10
CA PHE A 46 0.12 -4.01 -14.19
C PHE A 46 0.51 -3.56 -15.62
N LEU A 47 1.20 -2.42 -15.78
CA LEU A 47 1.80 -2.05 -17.06
C LEU A 47 3.15 -2.74 -17.31
N GLN A 48 3.73 -3.37 -16.30
CA GLN A 48 5.00 -4.07 -16.33
C GLN A 48 4.77 -5.55 -16.02
N CYS A 49 5.23 -6.45 -16.90
CA CYS A 49 4.97 -7.88 -16.73
C CYS A 49 5.95 -8.54 -15.73
N GLN A 50 7.13 -7.95 -15.57
CA GLN A 50 8.19 -8.39 -14.67
C GLN A 50 8.58 -7.22 -13.77
N GLU A 51 9.12 -7.52 -12.58
CA GLU A 51 9.62 -6.50 -11.69
C GLU A 51 10.90 -5.89 -12.28
N PRO A 52 11.12 -4.57 -12.13
CA PRO A 52 12.35 -3.94 -12.56
C PRO A 52 13.57 -4.56 -11.86
N VAL A 53 14.61 -4.91 -12.64
CA VAL A 53 15.83 -5.57 -12.13
C VAL A 53 16.55 -4.74 -11.07
N ASP A 54 16.41 -3.42 -11.13
CA ASP A 54 16.99 -2.48 -10.16
C ASP A 54 16.37 -2.56 -8.76
N GLN A 55 15.19 -3.18 -8.58
CA GLN A 55 14.64 -3.45 -7.25
C GLN A 55 15.50 -4.43 -6.44
N GLU A 56 16.31 -5.26 -7.10
CA GLU A 56 17.22 -6.21 -6.43
C GLU A 56 18.54 -5.56 -5.96
N TYR A 57 18.86 -4.36 -6.45
CA TYR A 57 20.19 -3.75 -6.24
C TYR A 57 20.43 -3.35 -4.78
N PHE A 58 19.38 -2.98 -4.04
CA PHE A 58 19.53 -2.52 -2.65
C PHE A 58 20.11 -3.60 -1.73
N GLY A 59 19.61 -4.84 -1.82
CA GLY A 59 20.09 -5.95 -1.00
C GLY A 59 21.57 -6.27 -1.24
N GLN A 60 22.00 -6.23 -2.51
CA GLN A 60 23.41 -6.43 -2.87
C GLN A 60 24.29 -5.27 -2.40
N PHE A 61 23.83 -4.03 -2.56
CA PHE A 61 24.57 -2.84 -2.15
C PHE A 61 24.75 -2.77 -0.62
N VAL A 62 23.68 -2.95 0.15
CA VAL A 62 23.72 -2.79 1.61
C VAL A 62 24.53 -3.89 2.31
N THR A 63 24.81 -5.00 1.63
CA THR A 63 25.62 -6.10 2.15
C THR A 63 27.12 -5.96 1.85
N LEU A 64 27.55 -4.97 1.06
CA LEU A 64 28.96 -4.70 0.81
C LEU A 64 29.72 -4.37 2.11
N PRO A 65 30.95 -4.89 2.32
CA PRO A 65 31.71 -4.66 3.56
C PRO A 65 31.92 -3.17 3.88
N ALA A 66 32.23 -2.36 2.86
CA ALA A 66 32.44 -0.92 3.02
C ALA A 66 31.16 -0.19 3.43
N VAL A 67 30.00 -0.57 2.86
CA VAL A 67 28.70 0.02 3.22
C VAL A 67 28.34 -0.37 4.64
N ARG A 68 28.41 -1.67 4.98
CA ARG A 68 28.13 -2.19 6.32
C ARG A 68 29.00 -1.53 7.40
N SER A 69 30.29 -1.32 7.11
CA SER A 69 31.21 -0.60 8.00
C SER A 69 30.75 0.86 8.20
N SER A 70 30.38 1.54 7.11
CA SER A 70 29.93 2.94 7.12
C SER A 70 28.61 3.16 7.85
N ILE A 71 27.69 2.18 7.87
CA ILE A 71 26.41 2.26 8.59
C ILE A 71 26.43 1.56 9.95
N HIS A 72 27.61 1.09 10.39
CA HIS A 72 27.86 0.55 11.73
C HIS A 72 26.97 -0.65 12.15
N VAL A 73 26.55 -1.50 11.20
CA VAL A 73 25.70 -2.69 11.48
C VAL A 73 26.48 -3.90 12.00
N GLY A 74 27.81 -3.81 12.08
CA GLY A 74 28.67 -4.89 12.56
C GLY A 74 28.49 -6.18 11.77
N ASN A 75 28.25 -7.29 12.48
CA ASN A 75 28.10 -8.62 11.87
C ASN A 75 26.62 -9.07 11.74
N LEU A 76 25.66 -8.15 11.80
CA LEU A 76 24.24 -8.50 11.67
C LEU A 76 23.91 -8.91 10.23
N THR A 77 23.15 -10.00 10.08
CA THR A 77 22.66 -10.47 8.77
C THR A 77 21.57 -9.53 8.25
N PHE A 78 21.65 -9.16 6.97
CA PHE A 78 20.54 -8.49 6.28
C PHE A 78 19.50 -9.54 5.90
N ASN A 79 18.24 -9.35 6.30
CA ASN A 79 17.15 -10.30 6.08
C ASN A 79 16.08 -9.66 5.17
N ASP A 80 15.39 -10.47 4.38
CA ASP A 80 14.29 -10.04 3.49
C ASP A 80 12.92 -9.92 4.18
N GLY A 81 12.83 -10.37 5.44
CA GLY A 81 11.61 -10.30 6.24
C GLY A 81 10.69 -11.52 6.15
N SER A 82 11.03 -12.53 5.34
CA SER A 82 10.20 -13.74 5.13
C SER A 82 9.89 -14.51 6.43
N GLU A 83 10.86 -14.61 7.34
CA GLU A 83 10.63 -15.26 8.64
C GLU A 83 9.65 -14.46 9.52
N VAL A 84 9.70 -13.12 9.47
CA VAL A 84 8.76 -12.28 10.22
C VAL A 84 7.35 -12.43 9.66
N GLU A 85 7.19 -12.46 8.34
CA GLU A 85 5.91 -12.68 7.66
C GLU A 85 5.24 -13.98 8.13
N LYS A 86 5.98 -15.09 8.16
CA LYS A 86 5.47 -16.41 8.62
C LYS A 86 4.88 -16.35 10.04
N HIS A 87 5.51 -15.59 10.93
CA HIS A 87 5.04 -15.45 12.31
C HIS A 87 3.82 -14.51 12.44
N LEU A 88 3.60 -13.62 11.48
CA LEU A 88 2.52 -12.63 11.47
C LEU A 88 1.35 -12.99 10.55
N LEU A 89 1.33 -14.19 9.94
CA LEU A 89 0.26 -14.64 9.03
C LEU A 89 -1.15 -14.48 9.63
N GLN A 90 -1.30 -14.72 10.93
CA GLN A 90 -2.60 -14.59 11.60
C GLN A 90 -3.09 -13.13 11.71
N ASP A 91 -2.21 -12.15 11.56
CA ASP A 91 -2.54 -10.73 11.66
C ASP A 91 -2.96 -10.12 10.33
N VAL A 92 -2.54 -10.70 9.19
CA VAL A 92 -2.82 -10.17 7.84
C VAL A 92 -4.31 -9.95 7.59
N MET A 93 -5.16 -10.88 8.04
CA MET A 93 -6.61 -10.81 7.80
C MET A 93 -7.39 -10.10 8.91
N LYS A 94 -6.72 -9.55 9.92
CA LYS A 94 -7.40 -8.80 10.99
C LYS A 94 -7.73 -7.38 10.50
N SER A 95 -9.00 -7.01 10.64
CA SER A 95 -9.49 -5.69 10.23
C SER A 95 -8.92 -4.58 11.13
N ILE A 96 -8.34 -3.55 10.51
CA ILE A 96 -7.82 -2.36 11.22
C ILE A 96 -8.85 -1.24 11.41
N LYS A 97 -10.10 -1.43 10.94
CA LYS A 97 -11.14 -0.37 10.92
C LYS A 97 -11.32 0.37 12.25
N PRO A 98 -11.36 -0.30 13.43
CA PRO A 98 -11.58 0.42 14.69
C PRO A 98 -10.48 1.44 14.99
N TRP A 99 -9.22 1.09 14.74
CA TRP A 99 -8.10 2.01 14.97
C TRP A 99 -8.04 3.11 13.92
N LEU A 100 -8.33 2.79 12.65
CA LEU A 100 -8.36 3.80 11.60
C LEU A 100 -9.45 4.85 11.86
N GLY A 101 -10.64 4.45 12.32
CA GLY A 101 -11.70 5.39 12.69
C GLY A 101 -11.25 6.36 13.78
N VAL A 102 -10.59 5.86 14.84
CA VAL A 102 -10.01 6.70 15.90
C VAL A 102 -8.98 7.67 15.32
N LEU A 103 -8.11 7.22 14.41
CA LEU A 103 -7.11 8.10 13.80
C LEU A 103 -7.77 9.20 12.97
N MET A 104 -8.76 8.86 12.14
CA MET A 104 -9.48 9.81 11.29
C MET A 104 -10.29 10.85 12.08
N ASP A 105 -10.71 10.51 13.31
CA ASP A 105 -11.42 11.44 14.20
C ASP A 105 -10.51 12.41 14.95
N ASN A 106 -9.23 12.05 15.15
CA ASN A 106 -8.35 12.77 16.09
C ASN A 106 -7.06 13.32 15.45
N TYR A 107 -6.71 12.87 14.24
CA TYR A 107 -5.47 13.22 13.58
C TYR A 107 -5.71 13.59 12.13
N ARG A 108 -4.71 14.27 11.57
CA ARG A 108 -4.62 14.52 10.15
C ARG A 108 -4.08 13.27 9.46
N VAL A 109 -4.86 12.72 8.54
CA VAL A 109 -4.60 11.40 7.94
C VAL A 109 -4.57 11.50 6.42
N LEU A 110 -3.45 11.09 5.83
CA LEU A 110 -3.30 10.88 4.39
C LEU A 110 -3.29 9.37 4.11
N LEU A 111 -4.20 8.92 3.27
CA LEU A 111 -4.23 7.56 2.75
C LEU A 111 -4.14 7.60 1.23
N TYR A 112 -3.06 7.05 0.67
CA TYR A 112 -2.78 7.13 -0.75
C TYR A 112 -2.65 5.75 -1.39
N SER A 113 -2.91 5.67 -2.70
CA SER A 113 -2.74 4.46 -3.50
C SER A 113 -2.18 4.80 -4.88
N GLY A 114 -1.33 3.93 -5.41
CA GLY A 114 -1.00 3.93 -6.83
C GLY A 114 -2.19 3.44 -7.66
N GLN A 115 -2.48 4.12 -8.77
CA GLN A 115 -3.55 3.71 -9.69
C GLN A 115 -3.31 2.33 -10.34
N LEU A 116 -2.05 1.92 -10.49
CA LEU A 116 -1.61 0.74 -11.23
C LEU A 116 -1.28 -0.46 -10.34
N ASP A 117 -1.46 -0.35 -9.02
CA ASP A 117 -1.27 -1.43 -8.06
C ASP A 117 -2.38 -2.48 -8.18
N VAL A 118 -2.01 -3.77 -8.19
CA VAL A 118 -2.95 -4.90 -8.20
C VAL A 118 -3.17 -5.48 -6.79
N ILE A 119 -2.12 -5.55 -5.96
CA ILE A 119 -2.19 -6.24 -4.66
C ILE A 119 -2.98 -5.46 -3.62
N VAL A 120 -2.79 -4.14 -3.56
CA VAL A 120 -3.58 -3.22 -2.71
C VAL A 120 -4.25 -2.17 -3.59
N ALA A 121 -4.95 -2.65 -4.62
CA ALA A 121 -5.51 -1.82 -5.67
C ALA A 121 -6.43 -0.71 -5.13
N ALA A 122 -6.32 0.49 -5.72
CA ALA A 122 -7.11 1.65 -5.34
C ALA A 122 -8.64 1.38 -5.24
N PRO A 123 -9.27 0.58 -6.13
CA PRO A 123 -10.69 0.21 -5.97
C PRO A 123 -11.01 -0.57 -4.69
N LEU A 124 -10.10 -1.39 -4.17
CA LEU A 124 -10.29 -2.13 -2.92
C LEU A 124 -10.34 -1.16 -1.74
N THR A 125 -9.40 -0.22 -1.70
CA THR A 125 -9.34 0.87 -0.72
C THR A 125 -10.58 1.77 -0.80
N GLU A 126 -11.00 2.14 -2.02
CA GLU A 126 -12.24 2.91 -2.25
C GLU A 126 -13.49 2.23 -1.70
N ARG A 127 -13.56 0.90 -1.75
CA ARG A 127 -14.68 0.13 -1.19
C ARG A 127 -14.54 -0.07 0.31
N PHE A 128 -13.32 -0.11 0.84
CA PHE A 128 -13.03 -0.25 2.25
C PHE A 128 -13.42 1.02 3.05
N LEU A 129 -13.00 2.21 2.60
CA LEU A 129 -13.14 3.45 3.37
C LEU A 129 -14.57 3.83 3.77
N PRO A 130 -15.61 3.68 2.90
CA PRO A 130 -17.00 3.93 3.29
C PRO A 130 -17.55 3.02 4.39
N THR A 131 -16.85 1.93 4.69
CA THR A 131 -17.24 0.96 5.73
C THR A 131 -16.55 1.20 7.08
N VAL A 132 -15.64 2.17 7.16
CA VAL A 132 -14.99 2.59 8.40
C VAL A 132 -15.97 3.49 9.16
N ALA A 133 -16.22 3.19 10.43
CA ALA A 133 -17.02 4.05 11.30
C ALA A 133 -16.13 5.16 11.88
N TRP A 134 -16.50 6.41 11.64
CA TRP A 134 -15.86 7.62 12.15
C TRP A 134 -16.84 8.80 12.04
N SER A 135 -16.55 9.91 12.73
CA SER A 135 -17.47 11.04 12.91
C SER A 135 -17.98 11.67 11.61
N ARG A 136 -17.19 11.62 10.51
CA ARG A 136 -17.59 12.20 9.20
C ARG A 136 -17.76 11.17 8.09
N ALA A 137 -18.02 9.90 8.42
CA ALA A 137 -18.21 8.84 7.44
C ALA A 137 -19.32 9.14 6.41
N ASP A 138 -20.41 9.77 6.84
CA ASP A 138 -21.53 10.11 5.94
C ASP A 138 -21.24 11.30 5.03
N GLU A 139 -20.39 12.24 5.47
CA GLU A 139 -19.86 13.31 4.62
C GLU A 139 -18.93 12.71 3.56
N TYR A 140 -18.05 11.79 3.96
CA TYR A 140 -17.13 11.10 3.06
C TYR A 140 -17.81 10.30 1.95
N LYS A 141 -18.92 9.61 2.26
CA LYS A 141 -19.72 8.89 1.25
C LYS A 141 -20.29 9.83 0.17
N LYS A 142 -20.49 11.10 0.49
CA LYS A 142 -21.05 12.12 -0.42
C LYS A 142 -19.96 12.99 -1.06
N ALA A 143 -18.75 12.99 -0.50
CA ALA A 143 -17.64 13.80 -0.95
C ALA A 143 -17.22 13.43 -2.39
N GLN A 144 -17.24 14.43 -3.26
CA GLN A 144 -16.78 14.28 -4.64
C GLN A 144 -15.25 14.24 -4.68
N ARG A 145 -14.75 13.55 -5.70
CA ARG A 145 -13.32 13.52 -6.00
C ARG A 145 -13.00 14.65 -6.98
N PHE A 146 -11.88 15.32 -6.78
CA PHE A 146 -11.34 16.30 -7.72
C PHE A 146 -9.95 15.87 -8.18
N TYR A 147 -9.49 16.39 -9.32
CA TYR A 147 -8.14 16.12 -9.81
C TYR A 147 -7.17 17.15 -9.24
N TRP A 148 -5.89 16.78 -9.12
CA TRP A 148 -4.83 17.73 -8.84
C TRP A 148 -3.74 17.67 -9.90
N LYS A 149 -3.00 18.78 -10.02
CA LYS A 149 -1.80 18.92 -10.83
C LYS A 149 -0.69 19.44 -9.93
N ILE A 150 0.57 19.15 -10.25
CA ILE A 150 1.70 19.67 -9.48
C ILE A 150 1.75 21.19 -9.66
N GLN A 151 1.71 21.62 -10.91
CA GLN A 151 1.55 23.03 -11.29
C GLN A 151 0.22 23.23 -12.02
N PRO A 152 -0.48 24.36 -11.80
CA PRO A 152 -1.72 24.65 -12.52
C PRO A 152 -1.60 24.62 -14.05
N SER A 153 -0.41 24.94 -14.56
CA SER A 153 -0.07 24.94 -15.99
C SER A 153 0.19 23.56 -16.58
N ASP A 154 0.36 22.51 -15.76
CA ASP A 154 0.65 21.18 -16.28
C ASP A 154 -0.47 20.69 -17.18
N THR A 155 -0.15 20.00 -18.26
CA THR A 155 -1.16 19.37 -19.11
C THR A 155 -1.72 18.11 -18.46
N GLU A 156 -0.84 17.33 -17.81
CA GLU A 156 -1.19 16.07 -17.19
C GLU A 156 -1.73 16.24 -15.77
N VAL A 157 -2.74 15.42 -15.43
CA VAL A 157 -3.21 15.26 -14.05
C VAL A 157 -2.23 14.37 -13.29
N ALA A 158 -1.85 14.80 -12.09
CA ALA A 158 -0.99 14.06 -11.18
C ALA A 158 -1.77 12.98 -10.41
N GLY A 159 -3.05 13.24 -10.12
CA GLY A 159 -3.97 12.22 -9.65
C GLY A 159 -5.30 12.81 -9.19
N TYR A 160 -5.98 12.09 -8.30
CA TYR A 160 -7.28 12.46 -7.78
C TYR A 160 -7.38 12.44 -6.25
N VAL A 161 -7.98 13.47 -5.66
CA VAL A 161 -8.14 13.67 -4.21
C VAL A 161 -9.62 13.61 -3.83
N ARG A 162 -9.92 12.94 -2.73
CA ARG A 162 -11.16 13.13 -1.97
C ARG A 162 -10.78 13.56 -0.56
N GLN A 163 -11.33 14.68 -0.12
CA GLN A 163 -11.02 15.26 1.19
C GLN A 163 -12.29 15.46 2.00
N VAL A 164 -12.24 15.12 3.29
CA VAL A 164 -13.26 15.47 4.29
C VAL A 164 -12.56 15.90 5.58
N GLY A 165 -12.66 17.18 5.92
CA GLY A 165 -11.89 17.76 7.02
C GLY A 165 -10.38 17.52 6.82
N GLU A 166 -9.77 16.86 7.80
CA GLU A 166 -8.34 16.52 7.83
C GLU A 166 -8.04 15.10 7.37
N PHE A 167 -9.02 14.41 6.77
CA PHE A 167 -8.81 13.13 6.09
C PHE A 167 -8.68 13.33 4.58
N PHE A 168 -7.60 12.80 4.01
CA PHE A 168 -7.26 12.90 2.60
C PHE A 168 -7.10 11.50 2.02
N GLN A 169 -7.93 11.18 1.03
CA GLN A 169 -7.76 9.99 0.21
C GLN A 169 -7.20 10.40 -1.16
N VAL A 170 -6.10 9.79 -1.58
CA VAL A 170 -5.35 10.20 -2.77
C VAL A 170 -5.08 9.00 -3.67
N ILE A 171 -5.38 9.13 -4.96
CA ILE A 171 -5.01 8.13 -5.98
C ILE A 171 -4.04 8.80 -6.95
N VAL A 172 -2.78 8.36 -6.96
CA VAL A 172 -1.75 8.93 -7.83
C VAL A 172 -1.80 8.23 -9.19
N ARG A 173 -2.00 9.03 -10.23
CA ARG A 173 -2.08 8.53 -11.61
C ARG A 173 -0.73 7.97 -12.04
N GLY A 174 -0.73 6.82 -12.70
CA GLY A 174 0.48 6.19 -13.23
C GLY A 174 1.43 5.59 -12.19
N GLY A 175 1.08 5.59 -10.90
CA GLY A 175 1.87 4.94 -9.85
C GLY A 175 1.38 3.52 -9.58
N GLY A 176 2.28 2.58 -9.32
CA GLY A 176 2.00 1.24 -8.83
C GLY A 176 2.12 1.13 -7.31
N HIS A 177 2.42 -0.07 -6.81
CA HIS A 177 2.52 -0.38 -5.39
C HIS A 177 3.66 0.37 -4.72
N ILE A 178 4.84 0.39 -5.35
CA ILE A 178 6.01 1.16 -4.89
C ILE A 178 5.90 2.57 -5.46
N LEU A 179 4.91 3.31 -4.96
CA LEU A 179 4.49 4.58 -5.54
C LEU A 179 5.64 5.60 -5.77
N PRO A 180 6.57 5.85 -4.81
CA PRO A 180 7.67 6.79 -5.04
C PRO A 180 8.67 6.34 -6.10
N TYR A 181 8.76 5.04 -6.39
CA TYR A 181 9.58 4.52 -7.48
C TYR A 181 8.93 4.84 -8.84
N ASP A 182 7.63 4.58 -8.98
CA ASP A 182 6.91 4.80 -10.25
C ASP A 182 6.64 6.28 -10.56
N GLN A 183 6.36 7.09 -9.53
CA GLN A 183 5.96 8.49 -9.66
C GLN A 183 6.63 9.38 -8.61
N PRO A 184 7.97 9.56 -8.66
CA PRO A 184 8.73 10.26 -7.61
C PRO A 184 8.29 11.72 -7.43
N GLU A 185 8.11 12.46 -8.52
CA GLU A 185 7.72 13.88 -8.48
C GLU A 185 6.32 14.08 -7.87
N ARG A 186 5.34 13.28 -8.31
CA ARG A 186 3.95 13.34 -7.81
C ARG A 186 3.86 12.90 -6.35
N SER A 187 4.67 11.91 -5.96
CA SER A 187 4.75 11.43 -4.58
C SER A 187 5.34 12.48 -3.65
N PHE A 188 6.39 13.16 -4.10
CA PHE A 188 7.00 14.26 -3.36
C PHE A 188 6.03 15.43 -3.20
N ASP A 189 5.39 15.90 -4.27
CA ASP A 189 4.41 16.99 -4.23
C ASP A 189 3.23 16.65 -3.30
N MET A 190 2.67 15.43 -3.38
CA MET A 190 1.64 14.96 -2.44
C MET A 190 2.11 15.06 -0.98
N MET A 191 3.31 14.56 -0.69
CA MET A 191 3.84 14.54 0.67
C MET A 191 4.13 15.95 1.18
N ASP A 192 4.72 16.82 0.34
CA ASP A 192 4.98 18.22 0.68
C ASP A 192 3.67 18.95 0.98
N ARG A 193 2.64 18.82 0.14
CA ARG A 193 1.31 19.44 0.37
C ARG A 193 0.68 18.98 1.66
N PHE A 194 0.78 17.68 1.94
CA PHE A 194 0.31 17.12 3.20
C PHE A 194 1.09 17.73 4.35
N LEU A 195 2.40 17.59 4.43
CA LEU A 195 3.21 18.05 5.56
C LEU A 195 3.17 19.58 5.75
N SER A 196 3.23 20.35 4.68
CA SER A 196 3.28 21.81 4.71
C SER A 196 1.90 22.49 4.82
N THR A 197 0.81 21.72 4.88
CA THR A 197 -0.58 22.23 4.95
C THR A 197 -1.00 23.11 3.77
N LYS A 198 -0.28 23.06 2.63
CA LYS A 198 -0.58 23.89 1.43
C LYS A 198 -1.91 23.56 0.74
N GLY A 199 -2.49 22.39 1.00
CA GLY A 199 -3.68 21.93 0.30
C GLY A 199 -3.40 21.40 -1.11
N TRP A 200 -4.47 21.12 -1.85
CA TRP A 200 -4.45 20.39 -3.13
C TRP A 200 -4.80 21.28 -4.30
#